data_AF-A0A8S0VVR3-F1
#
_entry.id   AF-A0A8S0VVR3-F1
#
_cell.length_a   1.000
_cell.length_b   1.000
_cell.length_c   1.000
_cell.angle_alpha   90.00
_cell.angle_beta   90.00
_cell.angle_gamma   90.00
#
_symmetry.space_group_name_H-M   'P 1'
#
loop_
_entity.id
_entity.type
_entity.pdbx_description
1 polymer ?
#
loop_
_entity_poly.entity_id
_entity_poly.type
_entity_poly.pdbx_seq_one_letter_code
_entity_poly.pdbx_strand_id
1 'polypeptide(L)'
;MASLLRFSSFDALHLCRRQGTTRRYTQSAFSVATQKWQLAGIPRPRSILEDDEAPVDLSEDNEAVNGTRPNTAPVHLRRPPDKPTPHEYKAHREALRKEFPEGWSPPRKLSREAMDALRQLNRMDPDKFTTPILADKFKISPEAVRRILKSRWEPSAEKRMTLVLRERKEREAKQRVRKERQNEMHVKQTELDRLKKLLRNDNFFQQKYGRQSVYESHDEREVEGVVRRDRFSFR
;
A
#
# COMPACT_ATOMS: atom_id res chain seq x y z
N MET A 1 45.88 12.17 -84.74
CA MET A 1 46.44 13.53 -84.82
C MET A 1 45.29 14.52 -84.72
N ALA A 2 45.33 15.40 -83.71
CA ALA A 2 44.49 16.60 -83.45
C ALA A 2 42.96 16.37 -83.28
N SER A 3 42.32 16.53 -82.11
CA SER A 3 42.21 17.69 -81.20
C SER A 3 41.75 18.97 -81.90
N LEU A 4 40.53 19.46 -81.61
CA LEU A 4 40.31 20.67 -80.78
C LEU A 4 38.81 21.03 -80.65
N LEU A 5 38.42 21.10 -79.38
CA LEU A 5 37.27 21.67 -78.68
C LEU A 5 36.56 22.89 -79.31
N ARG A 6 35.24 23.00 -79.09
CA ARG A 6 34.62 24.23 -78.55
C ARG A 6 33.43 23.93 -77.60
N PHE A 7 33.44 24.71 -76.53
CA PHE A 7 32.58 24.70 -75.34
C PHE A 7 31.24 25.42 -75.54
N SER A 8 30.41 25.27 -74.49
CA SER A 8 29.33 26.16 -74.02
C SER A 8 27.95 25.85 -74.65
N SER A 9 26.83 25.78 -73.92
CA SER A 9 26.56 26.23 -72.56
C SER A 9 25.07 25.95 -72.18
N PHE A 10 24.81 25.73 -70.89
CA PHE A 10 23.53 25.89 -70.16
C PHE A 10 22.32 25.02 -70.52
N ASP A 11 21.37 24.79 -69.61
CA ASP A 11 21.42 24.30 -68.22
C ASP A 11 19.98 23.88 -67.88
N ALA A 12 19.89 22.82 -67.08
CA ALA A 12 18.88 22.56 -66.06
C ALA A 12 17.39 22.94 -66.30
N LEU A 13 16.65 21.91 -66.71
CA LEU A 13 15.32 21.50 -66.27
C LEU A 13 14.57 22.37 -65.24
N HIS A 14 13.37 22.73 -65.67
CA HIS A 14 12.26 23.31 -64.92
C HIS A 14 11.69 22.40 -63.79
N LEU A 15 11.17 23.09 -62.76
CA LEU A 15 10.04 22.75 -61.87
C LEU A 15 10.26 21.80 -60.67
N CYS A 16 10.29 22.40 -59.47
CA CYS A 16 9.23 22.24 -58.46
C CYS A 16 9.51 23.11 -57.21
N ARG A 17 9.05 24.36 -57.21
CA ARG A 17 9.02 25.20 -56.00
C ARG A 17 7.65 25.04 -55.33
N ARG A 18 7.53 24.13 -54.36
CA ARG A 18 6.38 24.12 -53.44
C ARG A 18 6.41 25.42 -52.64
N GLN A 19 5.46 26.31 -52.89
CA GLN A 19 5.20 27.43 -51.99
C GLN A 19 4.69 26.86 -50.66
N GLY A 20 5.47 27.07 -49.60
CA GLY A 20 5.13 26.62 -48.25
C GLY A 20 3.88 27.34 -47.75
N THR A 21 2.93 26.59 -47.20
CA THR A 21 1.78 27.15 -46.50
C THR A 21 2.27 27.79 -45.21
N THR A 22 2.09 29.11 -45.07
CA THR A 22 2.36 29.79 -43.79
C THR A 22 1.33 29.34 -42.77
N ARG A 23 1.73 28.45 -41.84
CA ARG A 23 0.95 28.13 -40.64
C ARG A 23 0.91 29.40 -39.77
N ARG A 24 -0.19 30.16 -39.86
CA ARG A 24 -0.49 31.22 -38.89
C ARG A 24 -0.90 30.54 -37.58
N TYR A 25 0.05 30.35 -36.67
CA TYR A 25 -0.29 30.01 -35.29
C TYR A 25 -1.01 31.21 -34.67
N THR A 26 -2.24 30.96 -34.24
CA THR A 26 -3.03 31.84 -33.39
C THR A 26 -2.22 32.26 -32.17
N GLN A 27 -2.16 33.56 -31.90
CA GLN A 27 -1.53 34.10 -30.69
C GLN A 27 -2.14 33.41 -29.46
N SER A 28 -1.30 32.68 -28.76
CA SER A 28 -1.69 31.86 -27.62
C SER A 28 -1.93 32.73 -26.38
N ALA A 29 -2.89 32.32 -25.55
CA ALA A 29 -3.21 32.85 -24.22
C ALA A 29 -2.07 32.82 -23.17
N PHE A 30 -0.80 32.71 -23.59
CA PHE A 30 0.38 32.69 -22.73
C PHE A 30 0.84 34.08 -22.26
N SER A 31 0.34 35.18 -22.83
CA SER A 31 0.75 36.54 -22.44
C SER A 31 0.32 36.95 -21.03
N VAL A 32 -0.74 36.35 -20.48
CA VAL A 32 -1.26 36.66 -19.14
C VAL A 32 -0.44 35.96 -18.04
N ALA A 33 0.11 34.78 -18.32
CA ALA A 33 0.87 33.99 -17.34
C ALA A 33 2.32 34.48 -17.16
N THR A 34 2.91 35.11 -18.18
CA THR A 34 4.30 35.58 -18.16
C THR A 34 4.51 36.84 -17.33
N GLN A 35 3.46 37.62 -17.07
CA GLN A 35 3.53 38.84 -16.25
C GLN A 35 3.64 38.54 -14.75
N LYS A 36 3.06 37.45 -14.25
CA LYS A 36 3.11 37.06 -12.82
C LYS A 36 4.53 36.76 -12.33
N TRP A 37 5.40 36.30 -13.22
CA TRP A 37 6.76 35.84 -12.89
C TRP A 37 7.86 36.75 -13.47
N GLN A 38 7.51 37.93 -13.99
CA GLN A 38 8.45 38.89 -14.60
C GLN A 38 9.36 38.27 -15.68
N LEU A 39 8.89 37.23 -16.39
CA LEU A 39 9.66 36.53 -17.43
C LEU A 39 9.68 37.29 -18.77
N ALA A 40 9.10 38.49 -18.82
CA ALA A 40 9.13 39.35 -20.00
C ALA A 40 10.53 39.97 -20.15
N GLY A 41 11.42 39.28 -20.85
CA GLY A 41 12.74 39.80 -21.21
C GLY A 41 13.86 38.76 -21.31
N ILE A 42 13.66 37.55 -20.77
CA ILE A 42 14.69 36.50 -20.84
C ILE A 42 14.51 35.75 -22.18
N PRO A 43 15.50 35.76 -23.09
CA PRO A 43 15.42 35.00 -24.34
C PRO A 43 15.24 33.52 -24.04
N ARG A 44 14.53 32.79 -24.91
CA ARG A 44 14.36 31.33 -24.79
C ARG A 44 15.76 30.70 -24.62
N PRO A 45 15.99 29.86 -23.58
CA PRO A 45 17.28 29.22 -23.39
C PRO A 45 17.65 28.40 -24.63
N ARG A 46 18.93 28.46 -25.03
CA ARG A 46 19.45 27.70 -26.18
C ARG A 46 19.32 26.21 -25.93
N SER A 47 19.16 25.44 -27.00
CA SER A 47 18.95 24.00 -26.87
C SER A 47 20.28 23.33 -26.48
N ILE A 48 20.23 22.38 -25.53
CA ILE A 48 21.40 21.65 -25.01
C ILE A 48 22.25 20.98 -26.10
N LEU A 49 21.70 20.79 -27.31
CA LEU A 49 22.38 20.16 -28.45
C LEU A 49 23.19 21.16 -29.30
N GLU A 50 23.09 22.46 -29.04
CA GLU A 50 23.79 23.51 -29.80
C GLU A 50 25.05 24.04 -29.07
N ASP A 51 25.29 23.64 -27.81
CA ASP A 51 26.35 24.16 -26.92
C ASP A 51 27.38 23.09 -26.50
N ASP A 52 27.83 22.22 -27.41
CA ASP A 52 28.82 21.15 -27.11
C ASP A 52 30.26 21.67 -26.81
N GLU A 53 30.54 22.95 -27.02
CA GLU A 53 31.86 23.56 -26.77
C GLU A 53 31.91 24.44 -25.51
N ALA A 54 30.77 24.69 -24.84
CA ALA A 54 30.79 25.39 -23.57
C ALA A 54 31.36 24.45 -22.50
N PRO A 55 32.48 24.78 -21.83
CA PRO A 55 32.98 23.96 -20.73
C PRO A 55 31.89 23.85 -19.67
N VAL A 56 31.28 22.68 -19.55
CA VAL A 56 30.27 22.43 -18.51
C VAL A 56 31.02 22.51 -17.18
N ASP A 57 30.77 23.58 -16.44
CA ASP A 57 31.37 23.79 -15.13
C ASP A 57 30.75 22.83 -14.11
N LEU A 58 31.22 21.59 -14.16
CA LEU A 58 30.89 20.55 -13.18
C LEU A 58 31.73 20.70 -11.90
N SER A 59 32.34 21.87 -11.65
CA SER A 59 33.13 22.09 -10.43
C SER A 59 32.27 21.86 -9.20
N GLU A 60 31.05 22.43 -9.13
CA GLU A 60 30.13 22.32 -7.99
C GLU A 60 29.78 20.87 -7.60
N ASP A 61 29.58 19.98 -8.58
CA ASP A 61 29.26 18.56 -8.33
C ASP A 61 30.51 17.74 -8.00
N ASN A 62 31.65 18.09 -8.60
CA ASN A 62 32.94 17.53 -8.25
C ASN A 62 33.39 17.96 -6.84
N GLU A 63 32.91 19.08 -6.31
CA GLU A 63 33.25 19.54 -4.95
C GLU A 63 32.75 18.58 -3.85
N ALA A 64 31.56 18.00 -4.03
CA ALA A 64 30.97 17.07 -3.09
C ALA A 64 31.62 15.68 -3.12
N VAL A 65 32.16 15.29 -4.28
CA VAL A 65 32.79 13.98 -4.52
C VAL A 65 34.30 14.03 -4.26
N ASN A 66 34.98 15.09 -4.69
CA ASN A 66 36.42 15.30 -4.52
C ASN A 66 36.79 15.99 -3.20
N GLY A 67 35.80 16.36 -2.37
CA GLY A 67 36.01 16.86 -1.01
C GLY A 67 36.68 18.24 -0.95
N THR A 68 36.41 19.13 -1.91
CA THR A 68 37.05 20.46 -2.02
C THR A 68 36.68 21.43 -0.90
N ARG A 69 35.73 21.09 -0.01
CA ARG A 69 35.61 21.76 1.29
C ARG A 69 36.69 21.19 2.22
N PRO A 70 37.84 21.87 2.41
CA PRO A 70 38.81 21.44 3.41
C PRO A 70 38.03 21.33 4.73
N ASN A 71 38.09 20.18 5.39
CA ASN A 71 37.40 19.81 6.65
C ASN A 71 36.05 19.06 6.57
N THR A 72 35.49 18.73 5.39
CA THR A 72 34.32 17.83 5.36
C THR A 72 34.76 16.37 5.37
N ALA A 73 34.47 15.65 6.46
CA ALA A 73 34.80 14.23 6.56
C ALA A 73 34.09 13.41 5.45
N PRO A 74 34.78 12.41 4.85
CA PRO A 74 34.19 11.53 3.85
C PRO A 74 33.00 10.76 4.44
N VAL A 75 32.04 10.37 3.61
CA VAL A 75 30.72 9.84 4.04
C VAL A 75 30.85 8.69 5.06
N HIS A 76 31.85 7.83 4.92
CA HIS A 76 32.10 6.69 5.82
C HIS A 76 32.63 7.09 7.21
N LEU A 77 33.16 8.30 7.39
CA LEU A 77 33.61 8.84 8.68
C LEU A 77 32.57 9.77 9.33
N ARG A 78 31.46 10.08 8.66
CA ARG A 78 30.41 10.95 9.21
C ARG A 78 29.66 10.22 10.33
N ARG A 79 29.70 10.79 11.52
CA ARG A 79 28.85 10.37 12.64
C ARG A 79 27.49 11.09 12.54
N PRO A 80 26.41 10.49 13.05
CA PRO A 80 25.16 11.24 13.20
C PRO A 80 25.43 12.50 14.04
N PRO A 81 24.74 13.62 13.75
CA PRO A 81 24.93 14.83 14.53
C PRO A 81 24.58 14.58 16.00
N ASP A 82 25.40 15.08 16.92
CA ASP A 82 25.15 14.99 18.37
C ASP A 82 23.93 15.82 18.80
N LYS A 83 23.44 16.70 17.91
CA LYS A 83 22.23 17.48 18.15
C LYS A 83 21.03 16.54 18.24
N PRO A 84 20.16 16.72 19.26
CA PRO A 84 18.97 15.90 19.38
C PRO A 84 18.09 16.06 18.14
N THR A 85 17.37 14.99 17.79
CA THR A 85 16.40 15.02 16.69
C THR A 85 15.41 16.17 16.93
N PRO A 86 15.14 17.04 15.94
CA PRO A 86 14.23 18.17 16.13
C PRO A 86 12.86 17.73 16.64
N HIS A 87 12.23 18.58 17.45
CA HIS A 87 10.99 18.25 18.17
C HIS A 87 9.87 17.75 17.24
N GLU A 88 9.73 18.36 16.05
CA GLU A 88 8.71 17.97 15.04
C GLU A 88 8.80 16.50 14.64
N TYR A 89 10.02 16.02 14.35
CA TYR A 89 10.24 14.62 13.98
C TYR A 89 9.99 13.68 15.14
N LYS A 90 10.35 14.09 16.37
CA LYS A 90 10.07 13.29 17.57
C LYS A 90 8.57 13.17 17.82
N ALA A 91 7.85 14.28 17.74
CA ALA A 91 6.39 14.33 17.88
C ALA A 91 5.69 13.47 16.82
N HIS A 92 6.11 13.56 15.55
CA HIS A 92 5.57 12.71 14.48
C HIS A 92 5.83 11.22 14.73
N ARG A 93 7.04 10.83 15.18
CA ARG A 93 7.35 9.44 15.53
C ARG A 93 6.55 8.94 16.73
N GLU A 94 6.21 9.80 17.67
CA GLU A 94 5.36 9.47 18.82
C GLU A 94 3.90 9.32 18.39
N ALA A 95 3.39 10.22 17.55
CA ALA A 95 2.06 10.12 16.97
C ALA A 95 1.87 8.79 16.22
N LEU A 96 2.81 8.44 15.33
CA LEU A 96 2.76 7.17 14.60
C LEU A 96 2.80 5.94 15.52
N ARG A 97 3.59 5.98 16.61
CA ARG A 97 3.64 4.88 17.58
C ARG A 97 2.35 4.74 18.37
N LYS A 98 1.69 5.85 18.68
CA LYS A 98 0.38 5.86 19.36
C LYS A 98 -0.73 5.34 18.46
N GLU A 99 -0.74 5.75 17.20
CA GLU A 99 -1.79 5.36 16.25
C GLU A 99 -1.60 3.93 15.72
N PHE A 100 -0.35 3.47 15.59
CA PHE A 100 -0.01 2.14 15.11
C PHE A 100 0.84 1.37 16.14
N PRO A 101 0.25 0.84 17.23
CA PRO A 101 1.00 0.13 18.27
C PRO A 101 1.62 -1.19 17.77
N GLU A 102 0.97 -1.87 16.83
CA GLU A 102 1.50 -3.08 16.16
C GLU A 102 2.43 -2.72 14.97
N GLY A 103 2.67 -1.42 14.76
CA GLY A 103 3.41 -0.88 13.62
C GLY A 103 2.54 -0.63 12.39
N TRP A 104 3.12 0.06 11.41
CA TRP A 104 2.45 0.36 10.15
C TRP A 104 2.25 -0.94 9.34
N SER A 105 0.99 -1.39 9.25
CA SER A 105 0.59 -2.56 8.48
C SER A 105 -0.36 -2.14 7.35
N PRO A 106 0.13 -2.03 6.10
CA PRO A 106 -0.73 -1.69 4.98
C PRO A 106 -1.93 -2.65 4.88
N PRO A 107 -3.16 -2.14 4.68
CA PRO A 107 -4.37 -2.97 4.69
C PRO A 107 -4.38 -3.99 3.55
N ARG A 108 -3.73 -3.67 2.42
CA ARG A 108 -3.58 -4.55 1.26
C ARG A 108 -2.11 -4.86 1.02
N LYS A 109 -1.67 -6.02 1.48
CA LYS A 109 -0.32 -6.55 1.23
C LYS A 109 -0.35 -7.41 -0.02
N LEU A 110 0.53 -7.12 -0.98
CA LEU A 110 0.70 -7.97 -2.14
C LEU A 110 1.40 -9.27 -1.72
N SER A 111 0.86 -10.42 -2.14
CA SER A 111 1.52 -11.71 -1.86
C SER A 111 2.85 -11.79 -2.58
N ARG A 112 3.75 -12.62 -2.06
CA ARG A 112 5.09 -12.81 -2.64
C ARG A 112 4.99 -13.29 -4.10
N GLU A 113 4.14 -14.28 -4.33
CA GLU A 113 3.86 -14.84 -5.67
C GLU A 113 3.33 -13.77 -6.63
N ALA A 114 2.45 -12.88 -6.16
CA ALA A 114 1.93 -11.79 -6.99
C ALA A 114 2.99 -10.74 -7.34
N MET A 115 3.96 -10.47 -6.45
CA MET A 115 5.12 -9.64 -6.80
C MET A 115 5.97 -10.29 -7.89
N ASP A 116 6.18 -11.61 -7.82
CA ASP A 116 6.98 -12.34 -8.81
C ASP A 116 6.24 -12.43 -10.15
N ALA A 117 4.93 -12.63 -10.15
CA ALA A 117 4.08 -12.55 -11.34
C ALA A 117 4.13 -11.15 -11.99
N LEU A 118 4.10 -10.08 -11.19
CA LEU A 118 4.27 -8.71 -11.68
C LEU A 118 5.62 -8.52 -12.38
N ARG A 119 6.72 -9.02 -11.78
CA ARG A 119 8.05 -8.98 -12.41
C ARG A 119 8.10 -9.78 -13.70
N GLN A 120 7.48 -10.97 -13.74
CA GLN A 120 7.44 -11.82 -14.93
C GLN A 120 6.69 -11.14 -16.08
N LEU A 121 5.50 -10.57 -15.82
CA LEU A 121 4.73 -9.85 -16.83
C LEU A 121 5.52 -8.71 -17.46
N ASN A 122 6.16 -7.88 -16.63
CA ASN A 122 6.96 -6.75 -17.11
C ASN A 122 8.24 -7.20 -17.84
N ARG A 123 8.78 -8.40 -17.53
CA ARG A 123 9.92 -8.98 -18.26
C ARG A 123 9.50 -9.51 -19.64
N MET A 124 8.28 -10.01 -19.78
CA MET A 124 7.76 -10.54 -21.04
C MET A 124 7.54 -9.41 -22.06
N ASP A 125 6.70 -8.43 -21.73
CA ASP A 125 6.35 -7.31 -22.62
C ASP A 125 6.32 -5.98 -21.83
N PRO A 126 7.45 -5.29 -21.64
CA PRO A 126 7.49 -4.03 -20.87
C PRO A 126 6.64 -2.91 -21.50
N ASP A 127 6.49 -2.89 -22.83
CA ASP A 127 5.72 -1.87 -23.54
C ASP A 127 4.21 -2.01 -23.32
N LYS A 128 3.72 -3.25 -23.17
CA LYS A 128 2.30 -3.53 -22.89
C LYS A 128 1.99 -3.49 -21.41
N PHE A 129 2.91 -3.98 -20.58
CA PHE A 129 2.75 -4.04 -19.13
C PHE A 129 3.42 -2.86 -18.43
N THR A 130 3.06 -1.65 -18.84
CA THR A 130 3.58 -0.42 -18.22
C THR A 130 3.14 -0.29 -16.76
N THR A 131 3.87 0.51 -15.99
CA THR A 131 3.58 0.74 -14.55
C THR A 131 2.14 1.13 -14.21
N PRO A 132 1.44 2.04 -14.93
CA PRO A 132 0.02 2.33 -14.63
C PRO A 132 -0.89 1.13 -14.90
N ILE A 133 -0.64 0.37 -15.98
CA ILE A 133 -1.44 -0.80 -16.34
C ILE A 133 -1.29 -1.91 -15.29
N LEU A 134 -0.08 -2.14 -14.80
CA LEU A 134 0.18 -3.08 -13.71
C LEU A 134 -0.45 -2.61 -12.39
N ALA A 135 -0.36 -1.31 -12.09
CA ALA A 135 -1.01 -0.73 -10.91
C ALA A 135 -2.52 -1.00 -10.90
N ASP A 136 -3.18 -0.82 -12.05
CA ASP A 136 -4.62 -1.03 -12.20
C ASP A 136 -5.02 -2.51 -12.11
N LYS A 137 -4.20 -3.42 -12.64
CA LYS A 137 -4.44 -4.88 -12.56
C LYS A 137 -4.27 -5.40 -11.14
N PHE A 138 -3.21 -5.01 -10.46
CA PHE A 138 -2.89 -5.48 -9.11
C PHE A 138 -3.54 -4.64 -8.00
N LYS A 139 -4.25 -3.54 -8.35
CA LYS A 139 -4.90 -2.60 -7.42
C LYS A 139 -3.93 -2.08 -6.36
N ILE A 140 -2.74 -1.69 -6.80
CA ILE A 140 -1.68 -1.09 -5.98
C ILE A 140 -1.27 0.27 -6.55
N SER A 141 -0.63 1.08 -5.71
CA SER A 141 -0.10 2.38 -6.17
C SER A 141 0.97 2.19 -7.25
N PRO A 142 1.01 3.05 -8.30
CA PRO A 142 2.06 3.01 -9.32
C PRO A 142 3.47 3.22 -8.74
N GLU A 143 3.57 3.88 -7.58
CA GLU A 143 4.83 4.03 -6.85
C GLU A 143 5.33 2.69 -6.30
N ALA A 144 4.43 1.89 -5.74
CA ALA A 144 4.76 0.56 -5.23
C ALA A 144 5.20 -0.38 -6.36
N VAL A 145 4.54 -0.31 -7.53
CA VAL A 145 4.95 -1.04 -8.74
C VAL A 145 6.40 -0.69 -9.12
N ARG A 146 6.73 0.60 -9.17
CA ARG A 146 8.10 1.06 -9.47
C ARG A 146 9.11 0.53 -8.47
N ARG A 147 8.79 0.51 -7.17
CA ARG A 147 9.66 -0.08 -6.14
C ARG A 147 9.89 -1.58 -6.36
N ILE A 148 8.82 -2.32 -6.67
CA ILE A 148 8.90 -3.77 -6.93
C ILE A 148 9.79 -4.04 -8.14
N LEU A 149 9.60 -3.30 -9.23
CA LEU A 149 10.40 -3.44 -10.46
C LEU A 149 11.86 -3.00 -10.28
N LYS A 150 12.12 -1.96 -9.47
CA LYS A 150 13.48 -1.49 -9.15
C LYS A 150 14.24 -2.46 -8.22
N SER A 151 13.53 -3.16 -7.33
CA SER A 151 14.14 -4.09 -6.39
C SER A 151 14.71 -5.32 -7.09
N ARG A 152 16.00 -5.62 -6.85
CA ARG A 152 16.71 -6.80 -7.40
C ARG A 152 16.81 -7.99 -6.43
N TRP A 153 16.21 -7.87 -5.25
CA TRP A 153 16.35 -8.89 -4.23
C TRP A 153 15.55 -10.15 -4.58
N GLU A 154 16.26 -11.26 -4.77
CA GLU A 154 15.69 -12.59 -4.97
C GLU A 154 16.28 -13.57 -3.93
N PRO A 155 15.45 -14.34 -3.21
CA PRO A 155 15.91 -15.34 -2.26
C PRO A 155 16.53 -16.54 -3.01
N SER A 156 17.57 -17.11 -2.41
CA SER A 156 18.13 -18.41 -2.81
C SER A 156 17.05 -19.51 -2.79
N ALA A 157 17.23 -20.58 -3.56
CA ALA A 157 16.28 -21.69 -3.69
C ALA A 157 15.88 -22.29 -2.32
N GLU A 158 16.86 -22.51 -1.43
CA GLU A 158 16.61 -22.98 -0.05
C GLU A 158 15.81 -21.96 0.79
N LYS A 159 16.09 -20.67 0.60
CA LYS A 159 15.34 -19.60 1.25
C LYS A 159 13.91 -19.49 0.70
N ARG A 160 13.67 -19.84 -0.56
CA ARG A 160 12.32 -19.89 -1.15
C ARG A 160 11.49 -20.99 -0.50
N MET A 161 12.02 -22.21 -0.42
CA MET A 161 11.29 -23.33 0.19
C MET A 161 10.96 -23.06 1.66
N THR A 162 11.90 -22.53 2.45
CA THR A 162 11.66 -22.20 3.85
C THR A 162 10.58 -21.12 4.03
N LEU A 163 10.56 -20.09 3.16
CA LEU A 163 9.51 -19.08 3.16
C LEU A 163 8.14 -19.66 2.81
N VAL A 164 8.06 -20.53 1.79
CA VAL A 164 6.80 -21.21 1.40
C VAL A 164 6.28 -22.09 2.53
N LEU A 165 7.16 -22.86 3.18
CA LEU A 165 6.79 -23.69 4.33
C LEU A 165 6.29 -22.84 5.50
N ARG A 166 6.94 -21.71 5.78
CA ARG A 166 6.50 -20.77 6.81
C ARG A 166 5.14 -20.19 6.49
N GLU A 167 4.92 -19.72 5.27
CA GLU A 167 3.63 -19.19 4.83
C GLU A 167 2.52 -20.24 4.96
N ARG A 168 2.79 -21.50 4.57
CA ARG A 168 1.86 -22.61 4.73
C ARG A 168 1.50 -22.84 6.19
N LYS A 169 2.47 -22.89 7.09
CA LYS A 169 2.25 -23.03 8.54
C LYS A 169 1.40 -21.89 9.10
N GLU A 170 1.70 -20.65 8.73
CA GLU A 170 0.94 -19.47 9.15
C GLU A 170 -0.52 -19.52 8.64
N ARG A 171 -0.73 -19.97 7.40
CA ARG A 171 -2.07 -20.14 6.81
C ARG A 171 -2.86 -21.23 7.52
N GLU A 172 -2.24 -22.38 7.78
CA GLU A 172 -2.85 -23.49 8.51
C GLU A 172 -3.21 -23.07 9.95
N ALA A 173 -2.33 -22.35 10.65
CA ALA A 173 -2.60 -21.82 11.98
C ALA A 173 -3.80 -20.87 11.99
N LYS A 174 -3.87 -19.92 11.05
CA LYS A 174 -5.03 -19.02 10.90
C LYS A 174 -6.33 -19.78 10.62
N GLN A 175 -6.27 -20.81 9.79
CA GLN A 175 -7.44 -21.65 9.51
C GLN A 175 -7.89 -22.43 10.74
N ARG A 176 -6.95 -22.95 11.55
CA ARG A 176 -7.28 -23.62 12.82
C ARG A 176 -8.02 -22.70 13.76
N VAL A 177 -7.47 -21.50 14.03
CA VAL A 177 -8.12 -20.50 14.89
C VAL A 177 -9.52 -20.12 14.37
N ARG A 178 -9.69 -19.99 13.04
CA ARG A 178 -11.00 -19.72 12.45
C ARG A 178 -11.98 -20.87 12.66
N LYS A 179 -11.54 -22.13 12.48
CA LYS A 179 -12.36 -23.32 12.69
C LYS A 179 -12.76 -23.47 14.14
N GLU A 180 -11.83 -23.26 15.08
CA GLU A 180 -12.10 -23.28 16.52
C GLU A 180 -13.19 -22.25 16.88
N ARG A 181 -13.05 -21.01 16.42
CA ARG A 181 -14.08 -19.97 16.60
C ARG A 181 -15.44 -20.37 16.02
N GLN A 182 -15.46 -21.00 14.84
CA GLN A 182 -16.71 -21.48 14.23
C GLN A 182 -17.34 -22.61 15.05
N ASN A 183 -16.53 -23.57 15.50
CA ASN A 183 -16.98 -24.68 16.34
C ASN A 183 -17.55 -24.18 17.67
N GLU A 184 -16.88 -23.23 18.33
CA GLU A 184 -17.38 -22.61 19.56
C GLU A 184 -18.73 -21.92 19.36
N MET A 185 -18.89 -21.17 18.27
CA MET A 185 -20.17 -20.52 17.93
C MET A 185 -21.27 -21.55 17.68
N HIS A 186 -20.94 -22.63 16.98
CA HIS A 186 -21.88 -23.73 16.74
C HIS A 186 -22.29 -24.40 18.05
N VAL A 187 -21.34 -24.72 18.94
CA VAL A 187 -21.63 -25.29 20.26
C VAL A 187 -22.53 -24.36 21.07
N LYS A 188 -22.21 -23.06 21.13
CA LYS A 188 -23.06 -22.05 21.81
C LYS A 188 -24.47 -22.00 21.25
N GLN A 189 -24.62 -22.06 19.92
CA GLN A 189 -25.94 -22.13 19.29
C GLN A 189 -26.70 -23.38 19.70
N THR A 190 -26.06 -24.55 19.66
CA THR A 190 -26.71 -25.80 20.07
C THR A 190 -27.18 -25.79 21.52
N GLU A 191 -26.38 -25.21 22.43
CA GLU A 191 -26.75 -25.05 23.84
C GLU A 191 -27.91 -24.06 24.03
N LEU A 192 -27.91 -22.94 23.31
CA LEU A 192 -29.02 -21.99 23.34
C LEU A 192 -30.33 -22.62 22.83
N ASP A 193 -30.27 -23.40 21.76
CA ASP A 193 -31.45 -24.07 21.22
C ASP A 193 -31.97 -25.15 22.18
N ARG A 194 -31.07 -25.86 22.85
CA ARG A 194 -31.42 -26.81 23.92
C ARG A 194 -32.12 -26.11 25.08
N LEU A 195 -31.59 -24.99 25.57
CA LEU A 195 -32.19 -24.18 26.63
C LEU A 195 -33.56 -23.65 26.23
N LYS A 196 -33.70 -23.11 25.01
CA LYS A 196 -35.00 -22.66 24.48
C LYS A 196 -36.02 -23.79 24.44
N LYS A 197 -35.60 -25.01 24.09
CA LYS A 197 -36.47 -26.19 24.08
C LYS A 197 -36.93 -26.56 25.49
N LEU A 198 -36.03 -26.50 26.48
CA LEU A 198 -36.39 -26.73 27.88
C LEU A 198 -37.39 -25.68 28.38
N LEU A 199 -37.11 -24.39 28.17
CA LEU A 199 -38.04 -23.31 28.54
C LEU A 199 -39.41 -23.45 27.86
N ARG A 200 -39.46 -23.89 26.59
CA ARG A 200 -40.71 -24.17 25.89
C ARG A 200 -41.50 -25.30 26.56
N ASN A 201 -40.80 -26.35 27.00
CA ASN A 201 -41.42 -27.49 27.67
C ASN A 201 -41.95 -27.11 29.07
N ASP A 202 -41.20 -26.33 29.84
CA ASP A 202 -41.62 -25.87 31.18
C ASP A 202 -42.86 -24.99 31.10
N ASN A 203 -42.90 -24.07 30.14
CA ASN A 203 -44.08 -23.23 29.88
C ASN A 203 -45.30 -24.07 29.45
N PHE A 204 -45.10 -25.10 28.62
CA PHE A 204 -46.17 -26.03 28.25
C PHE A 204 -46.69 -26.82 29.46
N PHE A 205 -45.81 -27.25 30.36
CA PHE A 205 -46.18 -27.98 31.58
C PHE A 205 -46.94 -27.08 32.56
N GLN A 206 -46.47 -25.85 32.79
CA GLN A 206 -47.17 -24.86 33.60
C GLN A 206 -48.54 -24.50 33.02
N GLN A 207 -48.68 -24.39 31.70
CA GLN A 207 -49.97 -24.10 31.08
C GLN A 207 -50.95 -25.29 31.17
N LYS A 208 -50.44 -26.53 31.12
CA LYS A 208 -51.25 -27.76 31.19
C LYS A 208 -51.65 -28.14 32.61
N TYR A 209 -50.76 -27.97 33.60
CA TYR A 209 -50.96 -28.43 34.98
C TYR A 209 -51.10 -27.27 35.99
N GLY A 210 -50.65 -26.06 35.67
CA GLY A 210 -50.78 -24.87 36.54
C GLY A 210 -52.18 -24.27 36.58
N ARG A 211 -53.10 -24.68 35.70
CA ARG A 211 -54.53 -24.30 35.78
C ARG A 211 -55.33 -25.16 36.80
N GLN A 212 -54.73 -26.23 37.32
CA GLN A 212 -55.37 -27.19 38.23
C GLN A 212 -55.02 -27.01 39.72
N SER A 213 -54.44 -25.86 40.10
CA SER A 213 -54.04 -25.56 41.49
C SER A 213 -55.07 -24.72 42.26
N VAL A 214 -56.36 -24.90 42.00
CA VAL A 214 -57.45 -24.31 42.80
C VAL A 214 -58.35 -25.44 43.27
N TYR A 215 -57.94 -26.12 44.34
CA TYR A 215 -58.84 -26.79 45.27
C TYR A 215 -58.31 -26.55 46.68
N GLU A 216 -58.68 -25.38 47.18
CA GLU A 216 -58.71 -25.03 48.59
C GLU A 216 -59.49 -26.12 49.33
N SER A 217 -58.87 -26.80 50.28
CA SER A 217 -59.57 -27.63 51.26
C SER A 217 -59.11 -27.16 52.63
N HIS A 218 -59.81 -26.13 53.13
CA HIS A 218 -59.77 -25.77 54.53
C HIS A 218 -60.34 -26.94 55.33
N ASP A 219 -59.49 -27.66 56.05
CA ASP A 219 -59.87 -28.41 57.24
C ASP A 219 -58.87 -28.04 58.33
N GLU A 220 -59.27 -27.08 59.16
CA GLU A 220 -58.63 -26.80 60.44
C GLU A 220 -58.82 -28.02 61.35
N ARG A 221 -57.73 -28.76 61.58
CA ARG A 221 -57.61 -29.60 62.77
C ARG A 221 -56.32 -29.25 63.47
N GLU A 222 -56.48 -28.51 64.55
CA GLU A 222 -55.48 -28.29 65.59
C GLU A 222 -54.87 -29.63 65.99
N VAL A 223 -53.54 -29.75 65.88
CA VAL A 223 -52.78 -30.72 66.65
C VAL A 223 -51.53 -30.02 67.16
N GLU A 224 -51.53 -29.77 68.47
CA GLU A 224 -50.38 -29.33 69.24
C GLU A 224 -49.16 -30.25 69.00
N GLY A 225 -47.99 -29.69 68.73
CA GLY A 225 -46.82 -30.50 68.41
C GLY A 225 -45.47 -29.76 68.45
N VAL A 226 -45.00 -29.50 69.67
CA VAL A 226 -43.59 -29.37 70.10
C VAL A 226 -42.64 -28.51 69.26
N VAL A 227 -42.35 -27.33 69.80
CA VAL A 227 -41.23 -26.48 69.39
C VAL A 227 -39.89 -27.17 69.74
N ARG A 228 -39.10 -27.56 68.74
CA ARG A 228 -37.66 -27.79 68.92
C ARG A 228 -36.88 -26.79 68.08
N ARG A 229 -36.47 -25.71 68.75
CA ARG A 229 -35.29 -24.94 68.38
C ARG A 229 -34.11 -25.90 68.42
N ASP A 230 -33.49 -26.15 67.27
CA ASP A 230 -32.07 -26.53 67.21
C ASP A 230 -31.43 -25.81 66.04
N ARG A 231 -30.87 -24.63 66.34
CA ARG A 231 -29.87 -23.97 65.50
C ARG A 231 -28.57 -24.77 65.66
N PHE A 232 -28.21 -25.55 64.66
CA PHE A 232 -26.84 -26.03 64.54
C PHE A 232 -25.96 -24.88 64.02
N SER A 233 -25.16 -24.30 64.93
CA SER A 233 -24.02 -23.44 64.58
C SER A 233 -22.77 -24.31 64.42
N PHE A 234 -22.16 -24.30 63.23
CA PHE A 234 -20.82 -24.87 63.01
C PHE A 234 -19.75 -23.84 63.39
N ARG A 235 -18.73 -24.31 64.10
CA ARG A 235 -17.50 -23.60 64.44
C ARG A 235 -16.42 -23.95 63.42
#